data_AF-A0A3M3XGX1-F1
#
_entry.id   AF-A0A3M3XGX1-F1
#
_cell.length_a   1.000
_cell.length_b   1.000
_cell.length_c   1.000
_cell.angle_alpha   90.00
_cell.angle_beta   90.00
_cell.angle_gamma   90.00
#
_symmetry.space_group_name_H-M   'P 1'
#
loop_
_entity.id
_entity.type
_entity.pdbx_description
1 polymer ?
#
loop_
_entity_poly.entity_id
_entity_poly.type
_entity_poly.pdbx_seq_one_letter_code
_entity_poly.pdbx_strand_id
1 'polypeptide(L)'
;AALAVVDWQNAEQAQRRALEVRLHTNDSTIHKELSDAQTAQARLRDRLATADLRLSVLLANSPANRDGMPAGTDTGGVVHGSPRGELDPAAAGRIVAITDYGDQGLIALKACQAYVREIAH
;
A
#
# COMPACT_ATOMS: atom_id res chain seq x y z
N ALA A 1 42.38 -26.78 -28.38
CA ALA A 1 42.17 -26.81 -26.92
C ALA A 1 42.14 -25.40 -26.32
N ALA A 2 43.23 -24.61 -26.41
CA ALA A 2 43.30 -23.27 -25.80
C ALA A 2 42.22 -22.27 -26.29
N LEU A 3 41.95 -22.21 -27.60
CA LEU A 3 40.91 -21.31 -28.15
C LEU A 3 39.50 -21.65 -27.63
N ALA A 4 39.15 -22.93 -27.55
CA ALA A 4 37.85 -23.37 -27.03
C ALA A 4 37.66 -23.01 -25.54
N VAL A 5 38.74 -22.99 -24.75
CA VAL A 5 38.70 -22.56 -23.35
C VAL A 5 38.49 -21.04 -23.25
N VAL A 6 39.12 -20.26 -24.13
CA VAL A 6 38.94 -18.81 -24.21
C VAL A 6 37.51 -18.46 -24.63
N ASP A 7 36.96 -19.15 -25.64
CA ASP A 7 35.59 -18.94 -26.10
C ASP A 7 34.57 -19.28 -25.01
N TRP A 8 34.78 -20.39 -24.29
CA TRP A 8 33.95 -20.76 -23.15
C TRP A 8 34.01 -19.72 -22.02
N GLN A 9 35.22 -19.24 -21.69
CA GLN A 9 35.40 -18.20 -20.67
C GLN A 9 34.69 -16.88 -21.07
N ASN A 10 34.78 -16.50 -22.34
CA ASN A 10 34.10 -15.31 -22.86
C ASN A 10 32.57 -15.45 -22.78
N ALA A 11 32.04 -16.64 -23.09
CA ALA A 11 30.61 -16.92 -22.99
C ALA A 11 30.12 -16.84 -21.53
N GLU A 12 30.84 -17.43 -20.58
CA GLU A 12 30.53 -17.34 -19.14
C GLU A 12 30.54 -15.88 -18.64
N GLN A 13 31.54 -15.09 -19.04
CA GLN A 13 31.60 -13.69 -18.68
C GLN A 13 30.46 -12.87 -19.29
N ALA A 14 30.05 -13.18 -20.52
CA ALA A 14 28.91 -12.54 -21.16
C ALA A 14 27.60 -12.85 -20.40
N GLN A 15 27.42 -14.10 -19.96
CA GLN A 15 26.27 -14.50 -19.16
C GLN A 15 26.23 -13.78 -17.80
N ARG A 16 27.37 -13.69 -17.09
CA ARG A 16 27.48 -12.95 -15.82
C ARG A 16 27.12 -11.47 -15.99
N ARG A 17 27.70 -10.80 -16.99
CA ARG A 17 27.38 -9.39 -17.29
C ARG A 17 25.90 -9.20 -17.62
N ALA A 18 25.31 -10.10 -18.41
CA ALA A 18 23.89 -10.04 -18.74
C ALA A 18 23.00 -10.20 -17.50
N LEU A 19 23.38 -11.07 -16.56
CA LEU A 19 22.67 -11.23 -15.30
C LEU A 19 22.79 -9.99 -14.41
N GLU A 20 24.00 -9.44 -14.27
CA GLU A 20 24.26 -8.22 -13.49
C GLU A 20 23.47 -7.03 -14.02
N VAL A 21 23.43 -6.84 -15.35
CA VAL A 21 22.63 -5.79 -15.98
C VAL A 21 21.14 -5.98 -15.67
N ARG A 22 20.64 -7.21 -15.73
CA ARG A 22 19.23 -7.51 -15.41
C ARG A 22 18.93 -7.26 -13.93
N LEU A 23 19.79 -7.70 -13.02
CA LEU A 23 19.64 -7.47 -11.59
C LEU A 23 19.65 -5.97 -11.28
N HIS A 24 20.60 -5.23 -11.83
CA HIS A 24 20.68 -3.78 -11.65
C HIS A 24 19.46 -3.06 -12.20
N THR A 25 18.98 -3.46 -13.39
CA THR A 25 17.76 -2.89 -13.98
C THR A 25 16.55 -3.16 -13.10
N ASN A 26 16.37 -4.40 -12.65
CA ASN A 26 15.26 -4.77 -11.77
C ASN A 26 15.32 -4.01 -10.44
N ASP A 27 16.49 -3.95 -9.82
CA ASP A 27 16.72 -3.24 -8.56
C ASP A 27 16.39 -1.76 -8.69
N SER A 28 16.90 -1.10 -9.74
CA SER A 28 16.60 0.31 -10.03
C SER A 28 15.11 0.56 -10.25
N THR A 29 14.40 -0.38 -10.90
CA THR A 29 12.97 -0.29 -11.16
C THR A 29 12.18 -0.43 -9.86
N ILE A 30 12.46 -1.46 -9.06
CA ILE A 30 11.81 -1.71 -7.78
C ILE A 30 12.04 -0.55 -6.81
N HIS A 31 13.27 -0.03 -6.73
CA HIS A 31 13.59 1.11 -5.89
C HIS A 31 12.81 2.37 -6.28
N LYS A 32 12.68 2.63 -7.59
CA LYS A 32 11.90 3.76 -8.08
C LYS A 32 10.41 3.61 -7.76
N GLU A 33 9.82 2.45 -8.05
CA GLU A 33 8.42 2.17 -7.75
C GLU A 33 8.12 2.32 -6.25
N LEU A 34 9.00 1.83 -5.38
CA LEU A 34 8.89 1.99 -3.93
C LEU A 34 8.92 3.46 -3.52
N SER A 35 9.88 4.24 -4.02
CA SER A 35 10.02 5.67 -3.71
C SER A 35 8.80 6.48 -4.17
N ASP A 36 8.31 6.20 -5.38
CA ASP A 36 7.14 6.85 -5.95
C ASP A 36 5.87 6.54 -5.13
N ALA A 37 5.69 5.28 -4.74
CA ALA A 37 4.59 4.86 -3.87
C ALA A 37 4.64 5.52 -2.49
N GLN A 38 5.83 5.59 -1.86
CA GLN A 38 6.03 6.27 -0.57
C GLN A 38 5.69 7.77 -0.65
N THR A 39 6.12 8.43 -1.73
CA THR A 39 5.81 9.85 -1.97
C THR A 39 4.31 10.07 -2.14
N ALA A 40 3.65 9.22 -2.92
CA ALA A 40 2.20 9.30 -3.12
C ALA A 40 1.42 9.09 -1.81
N GLN A 41 1.84 8.11 -0.98
CA GLN A 41 1.25 7.86 0.33
C GLN A 41 1.41 9.05 1.27
N ALA A 42 2.61 9.64 1.34
CA ALA A 42 2.87 10.83 2.16
C ALA A 42 1.97 12.00 1.75
N ARG A 43 1.82 12.22 0.43
CA ARG A 43 0.92 13.25 -0.09
C ARG A 43 -0.55 12.99 0.24
N LEU A 44 -1.01 11.75 0.17
CA LEU A 44 -2.39 11.40 0.55
C LEU A 44 -2.65 11.64 2.04
N ARG A 45 -1.69 11.31 2.90
CA ARG A 45 -1.78 11.59 4.34
C ARG A 45 -1.85 13.07 4.65
N ASP A 46 -1.04 13.87 3.98
CA ASP A 46 -1.06 15.33 4.13
C ASP A 46 -2.44 15.90 3.75
N ARG A 47 -2.97 15.49 2.59
CA ARG A 47 -4.31 15.92 2.14
C ARG A 47 -5.44 15.46 3.06
N LEU A 48 -5.29 14.30 3.70
CA LEU A 48 -6.23 13.84 4.71
C LEU A 48 -6.17 14.70 5.98
N ALA A 49 -4.97 15.15 6.38
CA ALA A 49 -4.78 16.01 7.54
C ALA A 49 -5.28 17.45 7.30
N THR A 50 -5.14 17.98 6.08
CA THR A 50 -5.59 19.34 5.71
C THR A 50 -7.08 19.42 5.33
N ALA A 51 -7.82 18.32 5.47
CA ALA A 51 -9.23 18.19 5.08
C ALA A 51 -9.52 18.41 3.57
N ASP A 52 -8.49 18.43 2.72
CA ASP A 52 -8.61 18.44 1.24
C ASP A 52 -9.16 17.09 0.74
N LEU A 53 -8.88 16.01 1.46
CA LEU A 53 -9.50 14.70 1.29
C LEU A 53 -10.26 14.32 2.55
N ARG A 54 -11.50 13.83 2.42
CA ARG A 54 -12.33 13.36 3.53
C ARG A 54 -12.65 11.89 3.40
N LEU A 55 -12.55 11.16 4.51
CA LEU A 55 -12.99 9.76 4.59
C LEU A 55 -14.43 9.70 5.09
N SER A 56 -15.25 8.89 4.42
CA SER A 56 -16.65 8.66 4.79
C SER A 56 -16.87 7.20 5.19
N VAL A 57 -17.67 6.96 6.23
CA VAL A 57 -18.04 5.63 6.69
C VAL A 57 -19.54 5.43 6.54
N LEU A 58 -19.96 4.21 6.20
CA LEU A 58 -21.37 3.82 6.17
C LEU A 58 -21.93 3.78 7.60
N LEU A 59 -23.01 4.52 7.83
CA LEU A 59 -23.72 4.51 9.10
C LEU A 59 -24.65 3.30 9.11
N ALA A 60 -24.53 2.47 10.14
CA ALA A 60 -25.53 1.44 10.38
C ALA A 60 -26.88 2.12 10.67
N ASN A 61 -27.96 1.59 10.09
CA ASN A 61 -29.32 2.01 10.41
C ASN A 61 -29.61 1.63 11.87
N SER A 62 -29.27 2.51 12.81
CA SER A 62 -29.56 2.30 14.21
C SER A 62 -31.03 2.65 14.48
N PRO A 63 -31.83 1.80 15.15
CA PRO A 63 -33.22 2.11 15.50
C PRO A 63 -33.34 3.24 16.56
N ALA A 64 -32.24 3.87 16.95
CA ALA A 64 -32.15 4.87 18.00
C ALA A 64 -32.38 6.32 17.53
N ASN A 65 -32.65 6.58 16.24
CA ASN A 65 -32.99 7.92 15.78
C ASN A 65 -34.50 8.05 15.55
N ARG A 66 -35.25 8.18 16.65
CA ARG A 66 -36.71 8.41 16.65
C ARG A 66 -37.12 9.86 16.28
N ASP A 67 -36.17 10.70 15.86
CA ASP A 67 -36.43 12.10 15.52
C ASP A 67 -36.25 12.41 14.01
N GLY A 68 -36.13 11.37 13.18
CA GLY A 68 -36.11 11.52 11.71
C GLY A 68 -37.51 11.71 11.15
N MET A 69 -37.83 12.91 10.69
CA MET A 69 -39.06 13.20 9.94
C MET A 69 -39.19 12.20 8.75
N PRO A 70 -40.36 11.55 8.54
CA PRO A 70 -40.58 10.71 7.38
C PRO A 70 -40.27 11.46 6.09
N ALA A 71 -39.40 10.90 5.25
CA ALA A 71 -39.16 11.43 3.91
C ALA A 71 -40.48 11.41 3.14
N GLY A 72 -40.97 12.59 2.74
CA GLY A 72 -42.17 12.73 1.93
C GLY A 72 -42.03 11.93 0.65
N THR A 73 -43.03 11.11 0.35
CA THR A 73 -43.17 10.45 -0.94
C THR A 73 -43.34 11.50 -2.02
N ASP A 74 -42.35 11.67 -2.89
CA ASP A 74 -42.63 12.20 -4.21
C ASP A 74 -41.68 11.71 -5.31
N THR A 75 -42.26 11.75 -6.51
CA THR A 75 -41.94 11.03 -7.73
C THR A 75 -40.57 11.34 -8.36
N GLY A 76 -39.79 10.29 -8.67
CA GLY A 76 -38.56 10.39 -9.47
C GLY A 76 -37.36 9.72 -8.81
N GLY A 77 -37.04 8.51 -9.25
CA GLY A 77 -36.05 7.63 -8.62
C GLY A 77 -34.63 8.20 -8.56
N VAL A 78 -34.17 8.50 -7.34
CA VAL A 78 -32.77 8.37 -6.94
C VAL A 78 -32.75 7.42 -5.75
N VAL A 79 -32.05 6.29 -5.88
CA VAL A 79 -31.82 5.41 -4.73
C VAL A 79 -30.91 6.18 -3.78
N HIS A 80 -31.44 6.63 -2.64
CA HIS A 80 -30.59 7.15 -1.58
C HIS A 80 -29.68 6.01 -1.12
N GLY A 81 -28.40 6.07 -1.51
CA GLY A 81 -27.38 5.16 -0.97
C GLY A 81 -27.40 5.21 0.55
N SER A 82 -27.02 4.10 1.20
CA SER A 82 -27.00 4.01 2.67
C SER A 82 -26.30 5.23 3.30
N PRO A 83 -26.86 5.79 4.39
CA PRO A 83 -26.35 7.03 4.97
C PRO A 83 -24.87 6.90 5.32
N ARG A 84 -24.08 7.94 5.00
CA ARG A 84 -22.65 8.00 5.30
C ARG A 84 -22.34 9.17 6.22
N GLY A 85 -21.47 8.94 7.20
CA GLY A 85 -20.91 9.98 8.06
C GLY A 85 -19.48 10.27 7.64
N GLU A 86 -19.12 11.55 7.55
CA GLU A 86 -17.74 11.97 7.34
C GLU A 86 -16.95 11.85 8.66
N LEU A 87 -15.72 11.37 8.56
CA LEU A 87 -14.80 11.32 9.69
C LEU A 87 -14.11 12.67 9.87
N ASP A 88 -13.89 13.04 11.12
CA ASP A 88 -12.98 14.14 11.48
C ASP A 88 -11.56 13.87 10.92
N PRO A 89 -10.88 14.87 10.32
CA PRO A 89 -9.53 14.70 9.75
C PRO A 89 -8.51 14.07 10.70
N ALA A 90 -8.53 14.44 11.99
CA ALA A 90 -7.59 13.88 12.96
C ALA A 90 -7.92 12.42 13.29
N ALA A 91 -9.21 12.08 13.42
CA ALA A 91 -9.66 10.70 13.58
C ALA A 91 -9.30 9.83 12.35
N ALA A 92 -9.53 10.34 11.15
CA ALA A 92 -9.21 9.68 9.89
C ALA A 92 -7.69 9.43 9.76
N GLY A 93 -6.87 10.44 10.06
CA GLY A 93 -5.41 10.33 10.06
C GLY A 93 -4.90 9.26 11.03
N ARG A 94 -5.47 9.19 12.24
CA ARG A 94 -5.12 8.16 13.24
C ARG A 94 -5.44 6.74 12.78
N ILE A 95 -6.58 6.52 12.14
CA ILE A 95 -6.95 5.20 11.61
C ILE A 95 -5.92 4.73 10.57
N VAL A 96 -5.57 5.60 9.62
CA VAL A 96 -4.56 5.29 8.60
C VAL A 96 -3.15 5.13 9.19
N ALA A 97 -2.84 5.82 10.28
CA ALA A 97 -1.56 5.63 11.00
C ALA A 97 -1.46 4.23 11.62
N ILE A 98 -2.55 3.74 12.24
CA ILE A 98 -2.58 2.41 12.88
C ILE A 98 -2.28 1.30 11.88
N THR A 99 -2.85 1.35 10.67
CA THR A 99 -2.62 0.31 9.65
C THR A 99 -1.16 0.26 9.21
N ASP A 100 -0.54 1.42 9.01
CA ASP A 100 0.86 1.52 8.61
C ASP A 100 1.83 1.05 9.71
N TYR A 101 1.59 1.41 10.97
CA TYR A 101 2.36 0.84 12.09
C TYR A 101 2.21 -0.68 12.19
N GLY A 102 1.00 -1.19 11.95
CA GLY A 102 0.73 -2.63 11.91
C GLY A 102 1.53 -3.34 10.83
N ASP A 103 1.52 -2.81 9.61
CA ASP A 103 2.27 -3.37 8.49
C ASP A 103 3.79 -3.35 8.74
N GLN A 104 4.31 -2.24 9.26
CA GLN A 104 5.72 -2.13 9.65
C GLN A 104 6.09 -3.16 10.74
N GLY A 105 5.22 -3.35 11.73
CA GLY A 105 5.40 -4.37 12.75
C GLY A 105 5.43 -5.79 12.19
N LEU A 106 4.55 -6.11 11.24
CA LEU A 106 4.53 -7.42 10.58
C LEU A 106 5.77 -7.66 9.70
N ILE A 107 6.28 -6.62 9.03
CA ILE A 107 7.55 -6.70 8.28
C ILE A 107 8.71 -7.00 9.24
N ALA A 108 8.80 -6.25 10.35
CA ALA A 108 9.84 -6.46 11.35
C ALA A 108 9.77 -7.88 11.93
N LEU A 109 8.57 -8.37 12.27
CA LEU A 109 8.38 -9.73 12.76
C LEU A 109 8.83 -10.79 11.73
N LYS A 110 8.48 -10.62 10.45
CA LYS A 110 8.92 -11.52 9.38
C LYS A 110 10.45 -11.54 9.26
N ALA A 111 11.11 -10.39 9.37
CA ALA A 111 12.56 -10.30 9.37
C ALA A 111 13.18 -11.07 10.56
N CYS A 112 12.64 -10.90 11.77
CA CYS A 112 13.07 -11.66 12.94
C CYS A 112 12.89 -13.18 12.75
N GLN A 113 11.76 -13.61 12.20
CA GLN A 113 11.48 -15.03 11.94
C GLN A 113 12.42 -15.61 10.88
N ALA A 114 12.75 -14.86 9.84
CA ALA A 114 13.72 -15.27 8.83
C ALA A 114 15.10 -15.50 9.45
N TYR A 115 15.57 -14.54 10.24
CA TYR A 115 16.84 -14.65 10.95
C TYR A 115 16.90 -15.87 11.88
N VAL A 116 15.85 -16.11 12.66
CA VAL A 116 15.77 -17.29 13.55
C VAL A 116 15.83 -18.60 12.76
N ARG A 117 15.18 -18.67 11.59
CA ARG A 117 15.25 -19.87 10.73
C ARG A 117 16.65 -20.08 10.19
N GLU A 118 17.34 -19.02 9.77
CA GLU A 118 18.72 -19.12 9.25
C GLU A 118 19.71 -19.67 10.28
N ILE A 119 19.59 -19.26 11.56
CA ILE A 119 20.50 -19.73 12.61
C ILE A 119 20.10 -21.08 13.23
N ALA A 120 18.85 -21.51 13.05
CA ALA A 120 18.34 -22.80 13.53
C ALA A 120 18.56 -23.94 12.52
N HIS A 121 19.11 -23.63 11.34
CA HIS A 121 19.49 -24.59 10.31
C HIS A 121 20.94 -25.09 10.46
#